data_AF-A0A9D1SCQ2-F1
#
_entry.id   AF-A0A9D1SCQ2-F1
#
_cell.length_a   1.000
_cell.length_b   1.000
_cell.length_c   1.000
_cell.angle_alpha   90.00
_cell.angle_beta   90.00
_cell.angle_gamma   90.00
#
_symmetry.space_group_name_H-M   'P 1'
#
loop_
_entity.id
_entity.type
_entity.pdbx_description
1 polymer ?
#
loop_
_entity_poly.entity_id
_entity_poly.type
_entity_poly.pdbx_seq_one_letter_code
_entity_poly.pdbx_strand_id
1 'polypeptide(L)' 'MDDTYKTIARLSEGWYKEKMSKFISIAVPVKTVDEVKAALEKYQKEYYDARHICWA' A
#
# COMPACT_ATOMS: atom_id res chain seq x y z
N MET A 1 13.38 -19.06 -22.54
CA MET A 1 12.06 -18.42 -22.58
C MET A 1 11.89 -17.86 -21.20
N ASP A 2 12.12 -16.56 -21.03
CA ASP A 2 12.15 -15.92 -19.72
C ASP A 2 10.74 -15.45 -19.36
N ASP A 3 10.22 -15.96 -18.25
CA ASP A 3 8.97 -15.49 -17.67
C ASP A 3 9.15 -14.04 -17.18
N THR A 4 8.48 -13.11 -17.86
CA THR A 4 8.50 -11.70 -17.49
C THR A 4 7.08 -11.27 -17.12
N TYR A 5 6.99 -10.46 -16.08
CA TYR A 5 5.74 -9.90 -15.59
C TYR A 5 5.89 -8.39 -15.41
N LYS A 6 4.76 -7.69 -15.44
CA LYS A 6 4.71 -6.25 -15.17
C LYS A 6 4.52 -6.05 -13.67
N THR A 7 5.32 -5.17 -13.10
CA THR A 7 5.17 -4.70 -11.72
C THR A 7 5.23 -3.17 -11.71
N ILE A 8 4.78 -2.56 -10.62
CA ILE A 8 4.87 -1.12 -10.44
C ILE A 8 6.34 -0.71 -10.27
N ALA A 9 6.79 0.31 -11.00
CA ALA A 9 8.20 0.71 -10.99
C ALA A 9 8.60 1.49 -9.73
N ARG A 10 7.62 2.13 -9.07
CA ARG A 10 7.82 2.96 -7.89
C ARG A 10 6.59 2.90 -6.99
N LEU A 11 6.79 3.33 -5.75
CA LEU A 11 5.70 3.60 -4.82
C LEU A 11 4.71 4.57 -5.43
N SER A 12 3.43 4.24 -5.33
CA SER A 12 2.33 5.06 -5.84
C SER A 12 1.32 5.24 -4.73
N GLU A 13 0.87 6.47 -4.54
CA GLU A 13 -0.14 6.83 -3.55
C GLU A 13 -1.32 7.51 -4.23
N GLY A 14 -2.49 7.31 -3.67
CA GLY A 14 -3.73 7.95 -4.08
C GLY A 14 -4.60 8.20 -2.88
N TRP A 15 -5.41 9.25 -2.94
CA TRP A 15 -6.41 9.49 -1.92
C TRP A 15 -7.72 9.85 -2.58
N TYR A 16 -8.80 9.41 -1.95
CA TYR A 16 -10.16 9.62 -2.41
C TYR A 16 -11.01 9.99 -1.21
N LYS A 17 -11.88 10.99 -1.35
CA LYS A 17 -12.79 11.40 -0.28
C LYS A 17 -14.22 11.21 -0.75
N GLU A 18 -14.98 10.43 0.00
CA GLU A 18 -16.40 10.20 -0.26
C GLU A 18 -17.20 10.27 1.03
N LYS A 19 -18.28 11.06 1.03
CA LYS A 19 -19.20 11.18 2.17
C LYS A 19 -18.49 11.37 3.53
N MET A 20 -17.50 12.29 3.55
CA MET A 20 -16.63 12.59 4.69
C MET A 20 -15.60 11.50 5.08
N SER A 21 -15.68 10.31 4.49
CA SER A 21 -14.65 9.28 4.64
C SER A 21 -13.46 9.59 3.72
N LYS A 22 -12.26 9.53 4.28
CA LYS A 22 -11.00 9.64 3.52
C LYS A 22 -10.44 8.24 3.32
N PHE A 23 -10.29 7.85 2.08
CA PHE A 23 -9.63 6.62 1.65
C PHE A 23 -8.25 6.96 1.15
N ILE A 24 -7.25 6.22 1.64
CA ILE A 24 -5.85 6.38 1.27
C ILE A 24 -5.42 5.03 0.72
N SER A 25 -4.92 5.04 -0.52
CA SER A 25 -4.49 3.85 -1.24
C SER A 25 -3.01 3.97 -1.54
N ILE A 26 -2.25 2.95 -1.19
CA ILE A 26 -0.80 2.95 -1.34
C ILE A 26 -0.39 1.64 -1.99
N ALA A 27 0.31 1.75 -3.11
CA ALA A 27 0.85 0.63 -3.86
C ALA A 27 2.38 0.64 -3.74
N VAL A 28 2.94 -0.40 -3.14
CA VAL A 28 4.38 -0.53 -2.90
C VAL A 28 4.93 -1.71 -3.70
N PRO A 29 5.96 -1.52 -4.55
CA PRO A 29 6.64 -2.65 -5.16
C PRO A 29 7.40 -3.41 -4.09
N VAL A 30 7.07 -4.69 -3.93
CA VAL A 30 7.69 -5.59 -2.96
C VAL A 30 8.18 -6.84 -3.67
N LYS A 31 9.30 -7.41 -3.21
CA LYS A 31 9.84 -8.68 -3.73
C LYS A 31 9.81 -9.78 -2.69
N THR A 32 9.73 -9.41 -1.42
CA THR A 32 9.77 -10.33 -0.28
C THR A 32 8.65 -10.05 0.71
N VAL A 33 8.31 -11.06 1.50
CA VAL A 33 7.28 -10.96 2.55
C VAL A 33 7.72 -10.00 3.68
N ASP A 34 9.02 -9.87 3.90
CA ASP A 34 9.57 -8.96 4.92
C ASP A 34 9.31 -7.49 4.55
N GLU A 35 9.52 -7.13 3.27
CA GLU A 35 9.21 -5.79 2.76
C GLU A 35 7.72 -5.45 2.91
N VAL A 36 6.83 -6.44 2.74
CA VAL A 36 5.38 -6.26 2.96
C VAL A 36 5.10 -5.91 4.43
N LYS A 37 5.70 -6.65 5.37
CA LYS A 37 5.50 -6.41 6.82
C LYS A 37 6.03 -5.03 7.23
N ALA A 38 7.23 -4.69 6.78
CA ALA A 38 7.83 -3.38 7.04
C ALA A 38 6.97 -2.23 6.49
N ALA A 39 6.40 -2.39 5.30
CA ALA A 39 5.49 -1.41 4.71
C ALA A 39 4.19 -1.29 5.53
N LEU A 40 3.57 -2.41 5.92
CA LEU A 40 2.36 -2.41 6.74
C LEU A 40 2.59 -1.72 8.10
N GLU A 41 3.68 -2.03 8.79
CA GLU A 41 4.02 -1.38 10.06
C GLU A 41 4.23 0.13 9.91
N LYS A 42 4.90 0.55 8.82
CA LYS A 42 5.10 1.97 8.52
C LYS A 42 3.76 2.70 8.37
N TYR A 43 2.86 2.18 7.53
CA TYR A 43 1.57 2.85 7.27
C TYR A 43 0.60 2.73 8.44
N GLN A 44 0.67 1.66 9.23
CA GLN A 44 -0.11 1.55 10.45
C GLN A 44 0.30 2.61 11.49
N LYS A 45 1.60 2.93 11.58
CA LYS A 45 2.09 4.03 12.43
C LYS A 45 1.73 5.40 11.88
N GLU A 46 1.86 5.59 10.56
CA GLU A 46 1.55 6.85 9.89
C GLU A 46 0.06 7.20 9.95
N TYR A 47 -0.81 6.20 9.74
CA TYR A 47 -2.27 6.32 9.77
C TYR A 47 -2.87 5.62 10.97
N TYR A 48 -2.36 5.92 12.17
CA TYR A 48 -2.83 5.31 13.42
C TYR A 48 -4.33 5.59 13.71
N ASP A 49 -4.89 6.67 13.15
CA ASP A 49 -6.30 7.05 13.28
C ASP A 49 -7.21 6.37 12.24
N ALA A 50 -6.64 5.61 11.29
CA ALA A 50 -7.42 4.90 10.29
C ALA A 50 -8.25 3.79 10.93
N ARG A 51 -9.56 3.78 10.62
CA ARG A 51 -10.49 2.79 11.16
C ARG A 51 -10.32 1.40 10.56
N HIS A 52 -9.84 1.35 9.32
CA HIS A 52 -9.57 0.13 8.56
C HIS A 52 -8.28 0.30 7.78
N ILE A 53 -7.39 -0.68 7.86
CA ILE A 53 -6.20 -0.80 7.04
C ILE A 53 -6.33 -2.14 6.31
N CYS A 54 -6.71 -2.10 5.03
CA CYS A 54 -6.89 -3.28 4.21
C CYS A 54 -5.72 -3.40 3.22
N TRP A 55 -5.26 -4.62 2.98
CA TRP A 55 -4.20 -4.94 2.02
C TRP A 55 -4.59 -6.18 1.19
N ALA A 56 -3.99 -6.34 0.01
CA ALA A 56 -4.21 -7.43 -0.94
C ALA A 56 -2.88 -7.87 -1.56
#